data_AF-A0A090X4L4-F1
#
_entry.id   AF-A0A090X4L4-F1
#
_cell.length_a   1.000
_cell.length_b   1.000
_cell.length_c   1.000
_cell.angle_alpha   90.00
_cell.angle_beta   90.00
_cell.angle_gamma   90.00
#
_symmetry.space_group_name_H-M   'P 1'
#
loop_
_entity.id
_entity.type
_entity.pdbx_description
1 polymer ?
#
loop_
_entity_poly.entity_id
_entity_poly.type
_entity_poly.pdbx_seq_one_letter_code
_entity_poly.pdbx_strand_id
1 'polypeptide(L)' 'MKPSREIGIIKDFIKEAILEGDIPNEFNAAYQLMLEKGKALGLQIAE' A
#
# COMPACT_ATOMS: atom_id res chain seq x y z
N MET A 1 -13.14 -13.86 -6.98
CA MET A 1 -11.73 -13.90 -6.53
C MET A 1 -11.54 -12.75 -5.56
N LYS A 2 -11.23 -12.99 -4.28
CA LYS A 2 -11.02 -11.91 -3.31
C LYS A 2 -9.62 -11.33 -3.52
N PRO A 3 -9.39 -10.01 -3.34
CA PRO A 3 -8.10 -9.36 -3.62
C PRO A 3 -7.00 -9.70 -2.59
N SER A 4 -6.88 -10.96 -2.19
CA SER A 4 -5.95 -11.38 -1.14
C SER A 4 -4.49 -11.29 -1.58
N ARG A 5 -4.20 -11.42 -2.87
CA ARG A 5 -2.84 -11.34 -3.42
C ARG A 5 -2.37 -9.89 -3.53
N GLU A 6 -3.20 -9.02 -4.10
CA GLU A 6 -2.91 -7.60 -4.30
C GLU A 6 -2.71 -6.89 -2.96
N ILE A 7 -3.55 -7.21 -1.96
CA ILE A 7 -3.41 -6.66 -0.61
C ILE A 7 -2.10 -7.11 0.06
N GLY A 8 -1.66 -8.35 -0.17
CA GLY A 8 -0.35 -8.81 0.31
C GLY A 8 0.80 -7.99 -0.26
N ILE A 9 0.79 -7.81 -1.59
CA ILE A 9 1.81 -7.00 -2.30
C ILE A 9 1.87 -5.56 -1.77
N ILE A 10 0.71 -4.94 -1.54
CA ILE A 10 0.63 -3.58 -1.01
C ILE A 10 1.22 -3.50 0.40
N LYS A 11 0.87 -4.45 1.28
CA LYS A 11 1.38 -4.47 2.66
C LYS A 11 2.88 -4.68 2.72
N ASP A 12 3.42 -5.57 1.89
CA ASP A 12 4.86 -5.80 1.85
C ASP A 12 5.59 -4.56 1.32
N PHE A 13 5.07 -3.93 0.27
CA PHE A 13 5.65 -2.69 -0.27
C PHE A 13 5.70 -1.56 0.77
N ILE A 14 4.63 -1.35 1.54
CA ILE A 14 4.60 -0.33 2.61
C ILE A 14 5.59 -0.67 3.72
N LYS A 15 5.68 -1.96 4.09
CA LYS A 15 6.60 -2.42 5.15
C LYS A 15 8.05 -2.17 4.76
N GLU A 16 8.44 -2.55 3.55
CA GLU A 16 9.80 -2.29 3.03
C GLU A 16 10.08 -0.78 2.99
N ALA A 17 9.15 0.04 2.49
CA ALA A 17 9.32 1.49 2.44
C ALA A 17 9.50 2.13 3.84
N ILE A 18 8.88 1.58 4.88
CA ILE A 18 9.11 2.02 6.27
C ILE A 18 10.48 1.56 6.78
N LEU A 19 10.91 0.34 6.47
CA LEU A 19 12.18 -0.22 6.94
C LEU A 19 13.40 0.42 6.26
N GLU A 20 13.31 0.71 4.98
CA GLU A 20 14.34 1.41 4.19
C GLU A 20 14.36 2.93 4.46
N GLY A 21 13.31 3.46 5.11
CA GLY A 21 13.21 4.87 5.46
C GLY A 21 12.66 5.78 4.35
N ASP A 22 12.06 5.21 3.30
CA ASP A 22 11.40 5.95 2.23
C ASP A 22 10.18 6.74 2.74
N ILE A 23 9.43 6.15 3.69
CA ILE A 23 8.30 6.82 4.36
C ILE A 23 8.40 6.66 5.89
N PRO A 24 7.89 7.62 6.68
CA PRO A 24 7.80 7.47 8.12
C PRO A 24 6.79 6.38 8.49
N ASN A 25 6.99 5.76 9.66
CA ASN A 25 6.05 4.80 10.24
C ASN A 25 4.81 5.50 10.82
N GLU A 26 4.06 6.17 9.95
CA GLU A 26 2.86 6.93 10.29
C GLU A 26 1.70 6.51 9.40
N PHE A 27 0.50 6.50 9.97
CA PHE A 27 -0.71 6.06 9.27
C PHE A 27 -0.94 6.84 7.97
N ASN A 28 -0.80 8.16 8.00
CA ASN A 28 -1.07 9.00 6.82
C ASN A 28 -0.11 8.70 5.67
N ALA A 29 1.19 8.56 5.95
CA ALA A 29 2.19 8.24 4.93
C ALA A 29 1.96 6.85 4.34
N ALA A 30 1.74 5.85 5.19
CA ALA A 30 1.42 4.49 4.77
C ALA A 30 0.11 4.42 3.96
N TYR A 31 -0.91 5.20 4.34
CA TYR A 31 -2.19 5.27 3.66
C TYR A 31 -2.06 5.87 2.25
N GLN A 32 -1.33 6.98 2.09
CA GLN A 32 -1.09 7.56 0.76
C GLN A 32 -0.35 6.59 -0.15
N LEU A 33 0.72 5.95 0.35
CA LEU A 33 1.49 4.97 -0.41
C LEU A 33 0.65 3.73 -0.78
N MET A 34 -0.24 3.30 0.12
CA MET A 34 -1.20 2.24 -0.14
C MET A 34 -2.16 2.57 -1.28
N LEU A 35 -2.71 3.80 -1.30
CA LEU A 35 -3.60 4.25 -2.36
C LEU A 35 -2.87 4.32 -3.71
N GLU A 36 -1.66 4.86 -3.74
CA GLU A 36 -0.84 4.92 -4.96
C GLU A 36 -0.54 3.53 -5.50
N LYS A 37 -0.10 2.60 -4.63
CA LYS A 37 0.20 1.23 -5.02
C LYS A 37 -1.05 0.47 -5.45
N GLY A 38 -2.16 0.66 -4.74
CA GLY A 38 -3.46 0.07 -5.08
C GLY A 38 -3.93 0.52 -6.47
N LYS A 39 -3.83 1.82 -6.77
CA LYS A 39 -4.16 2.37 -8.08
C LYS A 39 -3.27 1.81 -9.18
N ALA A 40 -1.96 1.66 -8.92
CA ALA A 40 -1.02 1.05 -9.87
C ALA A 40 -1.33 -0.43 -10.16
N LEU A 41 -1.97 -1.14 -9.22
CA LEU A 41 -2.45 -2.51 -9.37
C LEU A 41 -3.87 -2.59 -9.98
N GLY A 42 -4.47 -1.47 -10.36
CA GLY A 42 -5.82 -1.41 -10.93
C GLY A 42 -6.94 -1.53 -9.89
N LEU A 43 -6.63 -1.40 -8.59
CA LEU A 43 -7.65 -1.35 -7.54
C LEU A 43 -8.30 0.03 -7.48
N GLN A 44 -9.61 0.04 -7.23
CA GLN A 44 -10.39 1.25 -7.05
C GLN A 44 -10.78 1.40 -5.58
N ILE A 45 -10.81 2.64 -5.11
CA ILE A 45 -11.37 2.97 -3.80
C ILE A 45 -12.88 2.85 -3.93
N ALA A 46 -13.50 2.04 -3.07
CA ALA A 46 -14.95 2.05 -2.94
C ALA A 46 -15.37 3.34 -2.24
N GLU A 47 -16.24 4.13 -2.88
CA GLU A 47 -16.89 5.29 -2.28
C GLU A 47 -17.88 4.90 -1.18
#